data_AF-A0A376YI68-F1
#
_entry.id   AF-A0A376YI68-F1
#
_cell.length_a   1.000
_cell.length_b   1.000
_cell.length_c   1.000
_cell.angle_alpha   90.00
_cell.angle_beta   90.00
_cell.angle_gamma   90.00
#
_symmetry.space_group_name_H-M   'P 1'
#
loop_
_entity.id
_entity.type
_entity.pdbx_description
1 polymer ?
#
loop_
_entity_poly.entity_id
_entity_poly.type
_entity_poly.pdbx_seq_one_letter_code
_entity_poly.pdbx_strand_id
1 'polypeptide(L)'
;MATPVELEFEDLPETVFTALTEKVKSIFGRKQASDDARLNDVHEAVTAVAEHVQEKLSATEQRLAEMETAFSALKQDVTDRADETSQAFTRLKNSLGPHRKSDPAAPQQSHRRWR
;
A
#
# COMPACT_ATOMS: atom_id res chain seq x y z
N MET A 1 -10.70 10.29 -10.94
CA MET A 1 -9.79 11.16 -10.17
C MET A 1 -9.03 10.26 -9.22
N ALA A 2 -7.79 9.89 -9.53
CA ALA A 2 -6.95 9.14 -8.61
C ALA A 2 -6.23 10.17 -7.73
N THR A 3 -6.61 10.22 -6.45
CA THR A 3 -5.91 11.03 -5.47
C THR A 3 -4.53 10.41 -5.22
N PRO A 4 -3.44 11.14 -5.43
CA PRO A 4 -2.11 10.65 -5.07
C PRO A 4 -2.10 10.39 -3.56
N VAL A 5 -1.79 9.16 -3.18
CA VAL A 5 -1.44 8.83 -1.79
C VAL A 5 -0.02 9.32 -1.62
N GLU A 6 0.14 10.42 -0.88
CA GLU A 6 1.44 10.84 -0.35
C GLU A 6 1.87 9.73 0.63
N LEU A 7 2.79 8.85 0.23
CA LEU A 7 3.51 8.01 1.18
C LEU A 7 4.47 8.92 1.94
N GLU A 8 3.98 9.56 3.00
CA GLU A 8 4.85 10.09 4.03
C GLU A 8 5.51 8.90 4.72
N PHE A 9 6.77 8.65 4.37
CA PHE A 9 7.65 7.87 5.23
C PHE A 9 7.87 8.72 6.47
N GLU A 10 7.32 8.32 7.62
CA GLU A 10 7.71 8.87 8.90
C GLU A 10 9.23 8.89 8.97
N ASP A 11 9.80 10.09 9.11
CA ASP A 11 11.18 10.27 9.55
C ASP A 11 11.34 9.39 10.79
N LEU A 12 11.98 8.23 10.60
CA LEU A 12 12.34 7.33 11.69
C LEU A 12 13.02 8.23 12.71
N PRO A 13 12.48 8.37 13.92
CA PRO A 13 12.92 9.44 14.77
C PRO A 13 14.40 9.18 15.06
N GLU A 14 15.24 10.12 14.64
CA GLU A 14 16.70 10.12 14.85
C GLU A 14 17.05 9.88 16.33
N THR A 15 16.06 9.99 17.22
CA THR A 15 16.11 9.77 18.65
C THR A 15 16.23 8.31 19.10
N VAL A 16 15.73 7.29 18.38
CA VAL A 16 15.78 5.90 18.90
C VAL A 16 17.14 5.23 18.71
N PHE A 17 17.80 5.45 17.57
CA PHE A 17 19.17 4.98 17.35
C PHE A 17 20.15 5.74 18.26
N THR A 18 19.88 7.03 18.50
CA THR A 18 20.58 7.84 19.48
C THR A 18 20.38 7.30 20.90
N ALA A 19 19.16 6.93 21.29
CA ALA A 19 18.88 6.38 22.61
C ALA A 19 19.54 5.02 22.87
N LEU A 20 19.56 4.10 21.89
CA LEU A 20 20.29 2.83 22.02
C LEU A 20 21.80 3.09 22.12
N THR A 21 22.32 3.98 21.28
CA THR A 21 23.74 4.35 21.28
C THR A 21 24.15 4.98 22.61
N GLU A 22 23.31 5.85 23.19
CA GLU A 22 23.52 6.45 24.51
C GLU A 22 23.44 5.41 25.63
N LYS A 23 22.49 4.46 25.58
CA LYS A 23 22.38 3.37 26.56
C LYS A 23 23.63 2.49 26.55
N VAL A 24 24.09 2.08 25.37
CA VAL A 24 25.34 1.30 25.20
C VAL A 24 26.56 2.10 25.66
N LYS A 25 26.63 3.39 25.32
CA LYS A 25 27.71 4.28 25.76
C LYS A 25 27.73 4.49 27.27
N SER A 26 26.57 4.54 27.92
CA SER A 26 26.46 4.61 29.37
C SER A 26 26.96 3.33 30.03
N ILE A 27 26.59 2.16 29.49
CA ILE A 27 27.02 0.85 29.99
C ILE A 27 28.55 0.73 29.93
N PHE A 28 29.16 1.03 28.78
CA PHE A 28 30.61 0.97 28.60
C PHE A 28 31.39 2.13 29.23
N GLY A 29 30.71 3.23 29.55
CA GLY A 29 31.30 4.38 30.24
C GLY A 29 31.56 4.13 31.73
N ARG A 30 31.05 3.03 32.30
CA ARG A 30 31.30 2.66 33.69
C ARG A 30 32.77 2.29 33.88
N LYS A 31 33.41 2.93 34.86
CA LYS A 31 34.77 2.57 35.28
C LYS A 31 34.72 1.31 36.14
N GLN A 32 34.88 0.16 35.50
CA GLN A 32 34.91 -1.13 36.17
C GLN A 32 36.28 -1.43 36.77
N ALA A 33 36.29 -2.05 37.95
CA ALA A 33 37.51 -2.36 38.70
C ALA A 33 38.15 -3.71 38.32
N SER A 34 37.43 -4.57 37.59
CA SER A 34 37.89 -5.90 37.16
C SER A 34 37.38 -6.25 35.76
N ASP A 35 38.05 -7.21 35.12
CA ASP A 35 37.66 -7.70 33.80
C ASP A 35 36.32 -8.45 33.82
N ASP A 36 35.99 -9.19 34.88
CA ASP A 36 34.67 -9.82 35.04
C ASP A 36 33.54 -8.79 35.02
N ALA A 37 33.75 -7.64 35.67
CA ALA A 37 32.78 -6.56 35.68
C ALA A 37 32.66 -5.90 34.29
N ARG A 38 33.76 -5.81 33.53
CA ARG A 38 33.75 -5.36 32.13
C ARG A 38 33.01 -6.35 31.22
N LEU A 39 33.15 -7.66 31.44
CA LEU A 39 32.43 -8.68 30.67
C LEU A 39 30.94 -8.66 30.96
N ASN A 40 30.55 -8.37 32.20
CA ASN A 40 29.15 -8.18 32.55
C ASN A 40 28.55 -6.95 31.85
N ASP A 41 29.29 -5.84 31.78
CA ASP A 41 28.86 -4.66 31.01
C ASP A 41 28.70 -4.99 29.51
N VAL A 42 29.59 -5.79 28.92
CA VAL A 42 29.44 -6.27 27.53
C VAL A 42 28.14 -7.07 27.39
N HIS A 43 27.88 -8.00 28.31
CA HIS A 43 26.67 -8.82 28.27
C HIS A 43 25.42 -7.95 28.35
N GLU A 44 25.38 -6.98 29.27
CA GLU A 44 24.26 -6.04 29.40
C GLU A 44 24.03 -5.22 28.12
N ALA A 45 25.10 -4.71 27.50
CA ALA A 45 25.01 -3.96 26.24
C ALA A 45 24.50 -4.85 25.10
N VAL A 46 25.02 -6.08 24.99
CA VAL A 46 24.59 -7.04 23.96
C VAL A 46 23.11 -7.42 24.15
N THR A 47 22.67 -7.67 25.38
CA THR A 47 21.26 -7.91 25.69
C THR A 47 20.40 -6.72 25.30
N ALA A 48 20.79 -5.49 25.65
CA ALA A 48 20.04 -4.30 25.28
C ALA A 48 19.92 -4.09 23.76
N VAL A 49 20.97 -4.40 23.00
CA VAL A 49 20.94 -4.36 21.53
C VAL A 49 20.04 -5.46 20.97
N ALA A 50 20.12 -6.68 21.50
CA ALA A 50 19.30 -7.80 21.05
C ALA A 50 17.80 -7.53 21.27
N GLU A 51 17.43 -7.03 22.45
CA GLU A 51 16.05 -6.61 22.76
C GLU A 51 15.57 -5.54 21.78
N HIS A 52 16.40 -4.52 21.52
CA HIS A 52 16.04 -3.44 20.60
C HIS A 52 15.87 -3.94 19.15
N VAL A 53 16.76 -4.80 18.68
CA VAL A 53 16.64 -5.41 17.33
C VAL A 53 15.39 -6.25 17.22
N GLN A 54 15.07 -7.06 18.25
CA GLN A 54 13.88 -7.88 18.25
C GLN A 54 12.60 -7.03 18.22
N GLU A 55 12.52 -5.98 19.03
CA GLU A 55 11.39 -5.03 19.02
C GLU A 55 11.21 -4.39 17.63
N LYS A 56 12.31 -3.95 17.01
CA LYS A 56 12.27 -3.33 15.67
C LYS A 56 11.90 -4.32 14.58
N LEU A 57 12.36 -5.57 14.67
CA LEU A 57 11.98 -6.61 13.74
C LEU A 57 10.47 -6.86 13.81
N SER A 58 9.92 -7.06 15.02
CA SER A 58 8.48 -7.26 15.21
C SER A 58 7.65 -6.08 14.72
N ALA A 59 8.07 -4.84 15.00
CA ALA A 59 7.38 -3.65 14.49
C ALA A 59 7.41 -3.57 12.95
N THR A 60 8.52 -3.97 12.34
CA THR A 60 8.68 -3.99 10.87
C THR A 60 7.81 -5.07 10.23
N GLU A 61 7.77 -6.27 10.81
CA GLU A 61 6.89 -7.36 10.37
C GLU A 61 5.42 -6.95 10.45
N GLN A 62 5.01 -6.25 11.52
CA GLN A 62 3.67 -5.73 11.64
C GLN A 62 3.34 -4.71 10.54
N ARG A 63 4.22 -3.71 10.32
CA ARG A 63 4.05 -2.72 9.24
C ARG A 63 3.97 -3.39 7.87
N LEU A 64 4.76 -4.44 7.64
CA LEU A 64 4.73 -5.21 6.39
C LEU A 64 3.39 -5.93 6.21
N ALA A 65 2.87 -6.60 7.25
CA ALA A 65 1.59 -7.28 7.19
C ALA A 65 0.41 -6.31 6.94
N GLU A 66 0.44 -5.12 7.55
CA GLU A 66 -0.52 -4.06 7.29
C GLU A 66 -0.45 -3.58 5.83
N MET A 67 0.76 -3.42 5.29
CA MET A 67 0.98 -3.02 3.89
C MET A 67 0.55 -4.09 2.89
N GLU A 68 0.79 -5.37 3.17
CA GLU A 68 0.30 -6.50 2.35
C GLU A 68 -1.23 -6.56 2.34
N THR A 69 -1.86 -6.27 3.47
CA THR A 69 -3.32 -6.19 3.59
C THR A 69 -3.87 -5.02 2.77
N ALA A 70 -3.28 -3.82 2.92
CA ALA A 70 -3.68 -2.64 2.16
C ALA A 70 -3.47 -2.83 0.65
N PHE A 71 -2.38 -3.48 0.25
CA PHE A 71 -2.11 -3.79 -1.16
C PHE A 71 -3.13 -4.78 -1.72
N SER A 72 -3.51 -5.80 -0.94
CA SER A 72 -4.55 -6.76 -1.33
C SER A 72 -5.91 -6.08 -1.52
N ALA A 73 -6.28 -5.19 -0.60
CA ALA A 73 -7.50 -4.39 -0.71
C ALA A 73 -7.46 -3.46 -1.94
N LEU A 74 -6.35 -2.77 -2.17
CA LEU A 74 -6.17 -1.91 -3.35
C LEU A 74 -6.31 -2.70 -4.66
N LYS A 75 -5.73 -3.91 -4.72
CA LYS A 75 -5.85 -4.77 -5.90
C LYS A 75 -7.31 -5.16 -6.16
N GLN A 76 -8.06 -5.47 -5.11
CA GLN A 76 -9.48 -5.78 -5.23
C GLN A 76 -10.26 -4.57 -5.74
N ASP A 77 -10.10 -3.40 -5.12
CA ASP A 77 -10.74 -2.14 -5.53
C ASP A 77 -10.47 -1.79 -7.01
N VAL A 78 -9.24 -1.97 -7.47
CA VAL A 78 -8.86 -1.72 -8.87
C VAL A 78 -9.56 -2.71 -9.80
N THR A 79 -9.65 -3.98 -9.42
CA THR A 79 -10.31 -5.02 -10.21
C THR A 79 -11.81 -4.74 -10.30
N ASP A 80 -12.45 -4.44 -9.18
CA ASP A 80 -13.88 -4.16 -9.10
C ASP A 80 -14.24 -2.94 -9.96
N ARG A 81 -13.45 -1.85 -9.88
CA ARG A 81 -13.65 -0.65 -10.72
C ARG A 81 -13.44 -0.94 -12.21
N ALA A 82 -12.49 -1.79 -12.57
CA ALA A 82 -12.25 -2.16 -13.96
C ALA A 82 -13.43 -2.95 -14.54
N ASP A 83 -14.00 -3.86 -13.74
CA ASP A 83 -15.18 -4.63 -14.11
C ASP A 83 -16.42 -3.73 -14.23
N GLU A 84 -16.66 -2.86 -13.25
CA GLU A 84 -17.73 -1.86 -13.30
C GLU A 84 -17.65 -0.98 -14.54
N THR A 85 -16.44 -0.50 -14.86
CA THR A 85 -16.19 0.34 -16.04
C THR A 85 -16.47 -0.43 -17.32
N SER A 86 -16.01 -1.69 -17.41
CA SER A 86 -16.24 -2.55 -18.57
C SER A 86 -17.73 -2.86 -18.79
N GLN A 87 -18.47 -3.07 -17.70
CA GLN A 87 -19.92 -3.25 -17.74
C GLN A 87 -20.63 -1.97 -18.16
N ALA A 88 -20.28 -0.81 -17.58
CA ALA A 88 -20.85 0.48 -17.94
C ALA A 88 -20.62 0.80 -19.43
N PHE A 89 -19.41 0.56 -19.93
CA PHE A 89 -19.08 0.72 -21.34
C PHE A 89 -19.92 -0.20 -22.24
N THR A 90 -20.09 -1.46 -21.85
CA THR A 90 -20.95 -2.41 -22.58
C THR A 90 -22.41 -1.95 -22.61
N ARG A 91 -22.94 -1.47 -21.48
CA ARG A 91 -24.29 -0.91 -21.40
C ARG A 91 -24.45 0.31 -22.31
N LEU A 92 -23.47 1.22 -22.33
CA LEU A 92 -23.48 2.40 -23.21
C LEU A 92 -23.45 2.00 -24.69
N LYS A 93 -22.57 1.07 -25.07
CA LYS A 93 -22.52 0.53 -26.44
C LYS A 93 -23.87 -0.05 -26.86
N ASN A 94 -24.50 -0.79 -25.95
CA ASN A 94 -25.80 -1.42 -26.20
C ASN A 94 -26.96 -0.42 -26.21
N SER A 95 -26.87 0.74 -25.55
CA SER A 95 -27.90 1.79 -25.67
C SER A 95 -27.75 2.60 -26.96
N LEU A 96 -26.53 2.78 -27.45
CA LEU A 96 -26.25 3.49 -28.71
C LEU A 96 -26.59 2.65 -29.97
N GLY A 97 -26.38 1.33 -29.94
CA GLY A 97 -26.66 0.43 -31.07
C GLY A 97 -28.11 0.44 -31.60
N PRO A 98 -29.15 0.45 -30.72
CA PRO A 98 -30.56 0.54 -31.10
C PRO A 98 -30.94 1.83 -31.84
N HIS A 99 -30.35 2.97 -31.47
CA HIS A 99 -30.62 4.26 -32.10
C HIS A 99 -30.09 4.36 -33.55
N ARG A 100 -29.14 3.50 -33.94
CA ARG A 100 -28.56 3.51 -35.30
C ARG A 100 -29.29 2.59 -36.29
N LYS A 101 -30.16 1.68 -35.81
CA LYS A 101 -30.88 0.70 -36.67
C LYS A 101 -32.32 1.10 -37.00
N SER A 102 -32.77 2.27 -36.54
CA SER A 102 -34.14 2.75 -36.69
C SER A 102 -34.22 4.00 -37.57
N ASP A 103 -33.53 3.99 -38.71
CA ASP A 103 -33.96 4.79 -39.87
C ASP A 103 -34.96 3.93 -40.67
N PRO A 104 -36.27 4.20 -40.62
CA PRO A 104 -37.23 3.51 -41.46
C PRO A 104 -37.01 3.96 -42.90
N ALA A 105 -36.58 3.02 -43.76
CA ALA A 105 -36.60 3.21 -45.20
C ALA A 105 -37.99 3.71 -45.63
N ALA A 106 -38.02 4.88 -46.28
CA ALA A 106 -39.24 5.51 -46.77
C ALA A 106 -40.08 4.51 -47.60
N PRO A 107 -41.42 4.48 -47.44
CA PRO A 107 -42.25 3.60 -48.26
C PRO A 107 -42.15 4.04 -49.72
N GLN A 108 -41.66 3.15 -50.59
CA GLN A 108 -41.73 3.33 -52.04
C GLN A 108 -43.19 3.43 -52.43
N GLN A 109 -43.64 4.66 -52.74
CA GLN A 109 -44.95 4.93 -53.31
C GLN A 109 -45.14 4.09 -54.57
N SER A 110 -46.08 3.16 -54.50
CA SER A 110 -46.61 2.37 -55.60
C SER A 110 -47.46 3.23 -56.54
N HIS A 111 -46.83 4.14 -57.28
CA HIS A 111 -47.47 4.83 -58.41
C HIS A 111 -46.96 4.28 -59.75
N ARG A 112 -47.31 3.03 -60.07
CA ARG A 112 -47.39 2.60 -61.48
C ARG A 112 -48.77 2.92 -62.03
N ARG A 113 -48.92 4.21 -62.34
CA ARG A 113 -49.51 4.79 -63.55
C ARG A 113 -50.55 3.92 -64.28
N TRP A 114 -51.83 4.24 -64.11
CA TRP A 114 -52.87 3.97 -65.10
C TRP A 114 -52.57 4.79 -66.36
N ARG A 115 -52.31 4.12 -67.48
CA ARG A 115 -52.66 4.52 -68.85
C ARG A 115 -52.39 3.37 -69.80
#